data_AF-A0A5J5A5T6-F1
#
_entry.id   AF-A0A5J5A5T6-F1
#
_cell.length_a   1.000
_cell.length_b   1.000
_cell.length_c   1.000
_cell.angle_alpha   90.00
_cell.angle_beta   90.00
_cell.angle_gamma   90.00
#
_symmetry.space_group_name_H-M   'P 1'
#
loop_
_entity.id
_entity.type
_entity.pdbx_description
1 polymer ?
#
loop_
_entity_poly.entity_id
_entity_poly.type
_entity_poly.pdbx_seq_one_letter_code
_entity_poly.pdbx_strand_id
1 'polypeptide(L)'
;MDMNGIEDIKLRLDQIKVVAVTCLGITSPLLANKRFDACIMDEAGQTTLPVSLGPLMFASVFVLVGDHYQLPPLVQSTEAQKNGMGASLFCRLSEAHPQAISALQSQYRMSAGIMELSNSLIYDNRLRCGSTEVENAKLKCRTLKSVSPWLKEVLNPYRPVIFINTDMLPALEAKENKTVNNPIEAHIIAEVCFLHRFASTNSSWHVWEDIGIITPYNSRANLICRAVSTSVEIHTIDKYQGRDKDCILVSFVRSSENPRNCVSSLLGDWHRINVALTHAKKKLIMVGSCKTLSKVPLLKLLIEKFQTLFIGYDLLGYIDGSKPCPLATLTQANTIRPNPSYILWTRQDQLILNAVIGSISPTIISFIAQATTSRQAWKILANTYAKPSRGRIKQIKNQLKNSTKGSLGITEFMQTIKTRADDLALLGALMDEEEITDKILDGLGDDYKELVRTVQARDTSITFEELHEKLLNFEASLQPIPPKPH
;
A
#
# COMPACT_ATOMS: atom_id res chain seq x y z
N MET A 1 -39.23 35.07 -4.05
CA MET A 1 -39.52 35.46 -2.65
C MET A 1 -38.74 36.72 -2.41
N ASP A 2 -39.46 37.84 -2.34
CA ASP A 2 -38.88 39.18 -2.29
C ASP A 2 -38.24 39.43 -0.93
N MET A 3 -36.94 39.72 -0.92
CA MET A 3 -36.21 40.17 0.26
C MET A 3 -36.14 41.70 0.17
N ASN A 4 -36.84 42.40 1.06
CA ASN A 4 -37.06 43.84 0.91
C ASN A 4 -36.08 44.71 1.71
N GLY A 5 -35.11 44.13 2.43
CA GLY A 5 -34.06 44.89 3.13
C GLY A 5 -32.98 44.05 3.82
N ILE A 6 -31.93 44.72 4.31
CA ILE A 6 -30.80 44.11 5.05
C ILE A 6 -31.26 43.54 6.39
N GLU A 7 -32.27 44.16 7.03
CA GLU A 7 -32.82 43.70 8.30
C GLU A 7 -33.55 42.36 8.16
N ASP A 8 -34.34 42.16 7.09
CA ASP A 8 -35.00 40.89 6.80
C ASP A 8 -33.98 39.74 6.65
N ILE A 9 -32.84 40.02 6.00
CA ILE A 9 -31.76 39.04 5.82
C ILE A 9 -31.13 38.67 7.17
N LYS A 10 -30.87 39.66 8.05
CA LYS A 10 -30.33 39.41 9.40
C LYS A 10 -31.30 38.58 10.25
N LEU A 11 -32.57 38.98 10.27
CA LEU A 11 -33.61 38.33 11.07
C LEU A 11 -33.81 36.88 10.63
N ARG A 12 -33.73 36.61 9.33
CA ARG A 12 -33.78 35.25 8.78
C ARG A 12 -32.53 34.45 9.10
N LEU A 13 -31.34 35.05 9.05
CA LEU A 13 -30.08 34.39 9.45
C LEU A 13 -30.06 34.04 10.93
N ASP A 14 -30.66 34.86 11.80
CA ASP A 14 -30.81 34.57 13.23
C ASP A 14 -31.73 33.37 13.49
N GLN A 15 -32.68 33.09 12.60
CA GLN A 15 -33.58 31.92 12.71
C GLN A 15 -32.94 30.62 12.18
N ILE A 16 -31.84 30.70 11.43
CA ILE A 16 -31.18 29.54 10.85
C ILE A 16 -30.33 28.84 11.92
N LYS A 17 -30.64 27.57 12.18
CA LYS A 17 -29.92 26.74 13.16
C LYS A 17 -28.62 26.13 12.61
N VAL A 18 -28.54 25.93 11.29
CA VAL A 18 -27.41 25.26 10.64
C VAL A 18 -26.95 26.08 9.46
N VAL A 19 -25.68 26.46 9.48
CA VAL A 19 -25.04 27.21 8.40
C VAL A 19 -23.93 26.36 7.80
N ALA A 20 -24.00 26.11 6.49
CA ALA A 20 -22.99 25.37 5.75
C ALA A 20 -22.17 26.34 4.90
N VAL A 21 -20.85 26.33 5.12
CA VAL A 21 -19.89 27.11 4.33
C VAL A 21 -18.61 26.30 4.12
N THR A 22 -17.86 26.63 3.09
CA THR A 22 -16.49 26.12 2.93
C THR A 22 -15.56 26.77 3.96
N CYS A 23 -14.44 26.14 4.29
CA CYS A 23 -13.48 26.70 5.27
C CYS A 23 -12.95 28.08 4.88
N LEU A 24 -12.86 28.40 3.58
CA LEU A 24 -12.49 29.72 3.08
C LEU A 24 -13.68 30.70 2.98
N GLY A 25 -14.90 30.17 2.95
CA GLY A 25 -16.15 30.94 2.91
C GLY A 25 -16.51 31.63 4.22
N ILE A 26 -15.72 31.41 5.29
CA ILE A 26 -15.88 32.08 6.59
C ILE A 26 -15.72 33.61 6.52
N THR A 27 -15.13 34.11 5.43
CA THR A 27 -14.96 35.55 5.17
C THR A 27 -16.24 36.23 4.71
N SER A 28 -17.34 35.47 4.56
CA SER A 28 -18.66 36.01 4.23
C SER A 28 -19.09 37.06 5.26
N PRO A 29 -19.47 38.29 4.83
CA PRO A 29 -20.00 39.31 5.73
C PRO A 29 -21.23 38.87 6.52
N LEU A 30 -21.95 37.85 6.03
CA LEU A 30 -23.11 37.28 6.72
C LEU A 30 -22.74 36.52 8.00
N LEU A 31 -21.47 36.15 8.16
CA LEU A 31 -20.93 35.48 9.35
C LEU A 31 -20.22 36.45 10.29
N ALA A 32 -20.10 37.73 9.92
CA ALA A 32 -19.50 38.73 10.77
C ALA A 32 -20.23 38.79 12.12
N ASN A 33 -19.46 38.74 13.21
CA ASN A 33 -19.94 38.73 14.61
C ASN A 33 -20.87 37.56 14.98
N LYS A 34 -20.92 36.49 14.18
CA LYS A 34 -21.62 35.25 14.56
C LYS A 34 -20.72 34.35 15.40
N ARG A 35 -21.33 33.66 16.35
CA ARG A 35 -20.74 32.53 17.07
C ARG A 35 -21.71 31.36 17.03
N PHE A 36 -21.16 30.16 17.01
CA PHE A 36 -21.91 28.90 17.00
C PHE A 36 -21.53 28.07 18.22
N ASP A 37 -22.45 27.23 18.67
CA ASP A 37 -22.18 26.32 19.79
C ASP A 37 -21.21 25.20 19.37
N ALA A 38 -21.32 24.74 18.12
CA ALA A 38 -20.51 23.67 17.56
C ALA A 38 -20.10 23.96 16.12
N CYS A 39 -18.87 23.57 15.76
CA CYS A 39 -18.38 23.54 14.38
C CYS A 39 -18.12 22.09 13.95
N ILE A 40 -18.75 21.63 12.87
CA ILE A 40 -18.45 20.34 12.26
C ILE A 40 -17.68 20.61 10.98
N MET A 41 -16.48 20.05 10.88
CA MET A 41 -15.61 20.19 9.72
C MET A 41 -15.41 18.82 9.09
N ASP A 42 -16.01 18.63 7.91
CA ASP A 42 -15.84 17.44 7.10
C ASP A 42 -14.57 17.54 6.23
N GLU A 43 -14.03 16.39 5.81
CA GLU A 43 -12.79 16.27 5.05
C GLU A 43 -11.58 16.99 5.72
N ALA A 44 -11.56 17.02 7.06
CA ALA A 44 -10.55 17.71 7.84
C ALA A 44 -9.13 17.15 7.63
N GLY A 45 -9.02 15.89 7.18
CA GLY A 45 -7.75 15.25 6.82
C GLY A 45 -7.02 15.92 5.65
N GLN A 46 -7.76 16.57 4.74
CA GLN A 46 -7.22 17.18 3.52
C GLN A 46 -7.05 18.69 3.60
N THR A 47 -7.46 19.30 4.71
CA THR A 47 -7.34 20.75 4.88
C THR A 47 -6.05 21.09 5.60
N THR A 48 -5.34 22.12 5.13
CA THR A 48 -4.15 22.61 5.83
C THR A 48 -4.52 23.17 7.20
N LEU A 49 -3.59 23.10 8.15
CA LEU A 49 -3.82 23.60 9.50
C LEU A 49 -4.32 25.06 9.52
N PRO A 50 -3.72 26.02 8.78
CA PRO A 50 -4.18 27.42 8.83
C PRO A 50 -5.62 27.60 8.33
N VAL A 51 -6.02 26.87 7.29
CA VAL A 51 -7.38 26.94 6.75
C VAL A 51 -8.39 26.33 7.72
N SER A 52 -7.99 25.29 8.45
CA SER A 52 -8.85 24.63 9.45
C SER A 52 -9.11 25.55 10.65
N LEU A 53 -8.14 26.37 11.08
CA LEU A 53 -8.31 27.25 12.23
C LEU A 53 -9.43 28.29 12.03
N GLY A 54 -9.59 28.79 10.81
CA GLY A 54 -10.59 29.80 10.47
C GLY A 54 -12.01 29.48 10.97
N PRO A 55 -12.67 28.41 10.49
CA PRO A 55 -14.00 28.02 10.93
C PRO A 55 -14.06 27.62 12.42
N LEU A 56 -13.00 27.03 12.96
CA LEU A 56 -12.97 26.58 14.35
C LEU A 56 -13.04 27.75 15.35
N MET A 57 -12.55 28.93 14.99
CA MET A 57 -12.64 30.13 15.83
C MET A 57 -14.07 30.65 16.03
N PHE A 58 -15.03 30.18 15.23
CA PHE A 58 -16.44 30.58 15.34
C PHE A 58 -17.21 29.75 16.38
N ALA A 59 -16.63 28.67 16.93
CA ALA A 59 -17.30 27.80 17.88
C ALA A 59 -16.45 27.47 19.12
N SER A 60 -17.12 27.09 20.22
CA SER A 60 -16.46 26.62 21.45
C SER A 60 -16.16 25.12 21.40
N VAL A 61 -16.99 24.35 20.71
CA VAL A 61 -16.83 22.91 20.50
C VAL A 61 -16.66 22.64 19.00
N PHE A 62 -15.82 21.68 18.65
CA PHE A 62 -15.68 21.27 17.26
C PHE A 62 -15.58 19.75 17.10
N VAL A 63 -16.02 19.28 15.94
CA VAL A 63 -15.93 17.89 15.51
C VAL A 63 -15.23 17.88 14.15
N LEU A 64 -14.07 17.24 14.09
CA LEU A 64 -13.35 17.03 12.85
C LEU A 64 -13.68 15.64 12.31
N VAL A 65 -14.16 15.59 11.07
CA VAL A 65 -14.46 14.33 10.37
C VAL A 65 -13.46 14.20 9.22
N GLY A 66 -12.85 13.03 9.08
CA GLY A 66 -11.88 12.77 8.04
C GLY A 66 -11.16 11.44 8.23
N ASP A 67 -10.30 11.12 7.26
CA ASP A 67 -9.45 9.94 7.27
C ASP A 67 -8.00 10.37 7.00
N HIS A 68 -7.14 10.29 8.02
CA HIS A 68 -5.72 10.65 7.89
C HIS A 68 -4.92 9.57 7.14
N TYR A 69 -5.52 8.41 6.83
CA TYR A 69 -4.94 7.41 5.93
C TYR A 69 -5.22 7.69 4.45
N GLN A 70 -6.09 8.66 4.12
CA GLN A 70 -6.33 9.13 2.74
C GLN A 70 -5.44 10.34 2.40
N LEU A 71 -5.77 11.08 1.33
CA LEU A 71 -4.91 12.15 0.83
C LEU A 71 -4.67 13.24 1.88
N PRO A 72 -3.40 13.64 2.12
CA PRO A 72 -3.08 14.79 2.95
C PRO A 72 -3.37 16.10 2.19
N PRO A 73 -3.29 17.27 2.87
CA PRO A 73 -3.43 18.55 2.22
C PRO A 73 -2.45 18.75 1.07
N LEU A 74 -2.95 19.29 -0.05
CA LEU A 74 -2.12 19.58 -1.22
C LEU A 74 -1.23 20.81 -0.96
N VAL A 75 0.08 20.59 -0.87
CA VAL A 75 1.08 21.64 -0.71
C VAL A 75 2.00 21.66 -1.93
N GLN A 76 2.00 22.78 -2.67
CA GLN A 76 2.81 22.91 -3.89
C GLN A 76 4.31 23.06 -3.59
N SER A 77 4.66 23.77 -2.52
CA SER A 77 6.05 23.94 -2.10
C SER A 77 6.55 22.69 -1.37
N THR A 78 7.55 22.04 -1.96
CA THR A 78 8.20 20.87 -1.35
C THR A 78 8.88 21.22 -0.02
N GLU A 79 9.41 22.43 0.10
CA GLU A 79 9.99 22.93 1.34
C GLU A 79 8.93 23.09 2.44
N ALA A 80 7.80 23.72 2.12
CA ALA A 80 6.71 23.88 3.08
C ALA A 80 6.12 22.53 3.51
N GLN A 81 6.02 21.57 2.57
CA GLN A 81 5.57 20.21 2.86
C GLN A 81 6.52 19.52 3.86
N LYS A 82 7.85 19.60 3.63
CA LYS A 82 8.87 19.05 4.53
C LYS A 82 8.85 19.71 5.92
N ASN A 83 8.53 20.99 5.98
CA ASN A 83 8.38 21.75 7.22
C ASN A 83 7.00 21.58 7.89
N GLY A 84 6.22 20.56 7.51
CA GLY A 84 5.01 20.14 8.22
C GLY A 84 3.71 20.78 7.74
N MET A 85 3.72 21.56 6.65
CA MET A 85 2.48 22.09 6.05
C MET A 85 1.60 20.98 5.44
N GLY A 86 2.19 19.81 5.15
CA GLY A 86 1.48 18.62 4.68
C GLY A 86 0.77 17.84 5.78
N ALA A 87 0.90 18.21 7.06
CA ALA A 87 0.17 17.59 8.16
C ALA A 87 -1.07 18.42 8.52
N SER A 88 -2.26 17.84 8.31
CA SER A 88 -3.53 18.48 8.66
C SER A 88 -3.69 18.61 10.18
N LEU A 89 -4.59 19.51 10.60
CA LEU A 89 -4.96 19.63 12.01
C LEU A 89 -5.56 18.32 12.54
N PHE A 90 -6.36 17.64 11.73
CA PHE A 90 -6.94 16.33 12.06
C PHE A 90 -5.86 15.28 12.38
N CYS A 91 -4.82 15.18 11.54
CA CYS A 91 -3.71 14.24 11.77
C CYS A 91 -2.98 14.53 13.08
N ARG A 92 -2.62 15.81 13.32
CA ARG A 92 -1.90 16.24 14.52
C ARG A 92 -2.69 15.98 15.80
N LEU A 93 -3.99 16.28 15.80
CA LEU A 93 -4.85 16.05 16.97
C LEU A 93 -5.14 14.56 17.18
N SER A 94 -5.22 13.77 16.11
CA SER A 94 -5.36 12.31 16.20
C SER A 94 -4.15 11.68 16.89
N GLU A 95 -2.94 12.11 16.54
CA GLU A 95 -1.70 11.64 17.17
C GLU A 95 -1.56 12.12 18.62
N ALA A 96 -1.88 13.40 18.88
CA ALA A 96 -1.75 13.99 20.22
C ALA A 96 -2.83 13.51 21.21
N HIS A 97 -4.02 13.16 20.72
CA HIS A 97 -5.17 12.79 21.54
C HIS A 97 -5.92 11.55 21.00
N PRO A 98 -5.31 10.35 21.02
CA PRO A 98 -5.92 9.13 20.49
C PRO A 98 -7.28 8.79 21.13
N GLN A 99 -7.48 9.17 22.39
CA GLN A 99 -8.73 8.98 23.14
C GLN A 99 -9.92 9.79 22.59
N ALA A 100 -9.67 10.85 21.82
CA ALA A 100 -10.70 11.66 21.20
C ALA A 100 -11.15 11.11 19.84
N ILE A 101 -10.48 10.08 19.32
CA ILE A 101 -10.80 9.48 18.02
C ILE A 101 -11.91 8.45 18.17
N SER A 102 -12.98 8.62 17.40
CA SER A 102 -14.01 7.60 17.19
C SER A 102 -13.91 7.05 15.78
N ALA A 103 -13.44 5.81 15.64
CA ALA A 103 -13.23 5.16 14.34
C ALA A 103 -14.51 4.44 13.86
N LEU A 104 -14.98 4.78 12.65
CA LEU A 104 -16.10 4.08 12.01
C LEU A 104 -15.60 2.77 11.37
N GLN A 105 -16.03 1.64 11.92
CA GLN A 105 -15.56 0.32 11.49
C GLN A 105 -16.40 -0.30 10.37
N SER A 106 -17.71 0.00 10.31
CA SER A 106 -18.60 -0.57 9.30
C SER A 106 -18.55 0.22 7.99
N GLN A 107 -18.16 -0.41 6.89
CA GLN A 107 -18.11 0.17 5.55
C GLN A 107 -19.17 -0.45 4.62
N TYR A 108 -19.75 0.37 3.73
CA TYR A 108 -20.86 -0.04 2.86
C TYR A 108 -20.53 0.11 1.36
N ARG A 109 -19.24 0.14 1.00
CA ARG A 109 -18.77 0.39 -0.37
C ARG A 109 -18.14 -0.85 -0.99
N MET A 110 -17.06 -1.35 -0.38
CA MET A 110 -16.17 -2.36 -0.95
C MET A 110 -16.70 -3.77 -0.67
N SER A 111 -16.66 -4.64 -1.67
CA SER A 111 -16.86 -6.08 -1.47
C SER A 111 -15.75 -6.67 -0.59
N ALA A 112 -16.01 -7.85 -0.01
CA ALA A 112 -15.14 -8.43 1.01
C ALA A 112 -13.67 -8.52 0.55
N GLY A 113 -13.44 -9.01 -0.67
CA GLY A 113 -12.09 -9.18 -1.20
C GLY A 113 -11.36 -7.87 -1.50
N ILE A 114 -12.07 -6.77 -1.80
CA ILE A 114 -11.45 -5.45 -1.98
C ILE A 114 -11.17 -4.84 -0.60
N MET A 115 -12.12 -4.93 0.32
CA MET A 115 -11.96 -4.46 1.70
C MET A 115 -10.77 -5.14 2.37
N GLU A 116 -10.63 -6.47 2.26
CA GLU A 116 -9.54 -7.25 2.84
C GLU A 116 -8.16 -6.77 2.39
N LEU A 117 -8.04 -6.38 1.11
CA LEU A 117 -6.81 -5.80 0.59
C LEU A 117 -6.45 -4.51 1.33
N SER A 118 -7.36 -3.53 1.38
CA SER A 118 -7.12 -2.25 2.06
C SER A 118 -6.97 -2.39 3.57
N ASN A 119 -7.77 -3.27 4.19
CA ASN A 119 -7.72 -3.56 5.62
C ASN A 119 -6.36 -4.05 6.04
N SER A 120 -5.85 -5.02 5.28
CA SER A 120 -4.62 -5.70 5.64
C SER A 120 -3.37 -4.86 5.31
N LEU A 121 -3.50 -3.88 4.41
CA LEU A 121 -2.40 -2.98 4.03
C LEU A 121 -2.34 -1.70 4.88
N ILE A 122 -3.49 -1.19 5.33
CA ILE A 122 -3.60 0.20 5.80
C ILE A 122 -4.41 0.32 7.10
N TYR A 123 -5.57 -0.33 7.17
CA TYR A 123 -6.50 -0.13 8.28
C TYR A 123 -6.34 -1.13 9.43
N ASP A 124 -5.29 -1.97 9.42
CA ASP A 124 -4.98 -2.97 10.45
C ASP A 124 -6.17 -3.89 10.79
N ASN A 125 -6.88 -4.34 9.74
CA ASN A 125 -8.06 -5.20 9.84
C ASN A 125 -9.24 -4.63 10.66
N ARG A 126 -9.30 -3.31 10.86
CA ARG A 126 -10.38 -2.66 11.63
C ARG A 126 -11.70 -2.49 10.89
N LEU A 127 -11.72 -2.52 9.54
CA LEU A 127 -12.96 -2.36 8.78
C LEU A 127 -13.73 -3.69 8.67
N ARG A 128 -15.06 -3.58 8.62
CA ARG A 128 -15.98 -4.70 8.38
C ARG A 128 -17.06 -4.30 7.38
N CYS A 129 -17.52 -5.24 6.55
CA CYS A 129 -18.66 -5.00 5.68
C CYS A 129 -19.90 -4.72 6.56
N GLY A 130 -20.62 -3.65 6.24
CA GLY A 130 -21.81 -3.24 6.97
C GLY A 130 -23.04 -4.08 6.63
N SER A 131 -23.02 -4.84 5.54
CA SER A 131 -24.08 -5.76 5.16
C SER A 131 -23.58 -6.92 4.30
N THR A 132 -24.35 -8.02 4.27
CA THR A 132 -24.05 -9.22 3.47
C THR A 132 -24.16 -8.96 1.97
N GLU A 133 -24.98 -8.00 1.55
CA GLU A 133 -25.11 -7.60 0.15
C GLU A 133 -23.82 -6.93 -0.35
N VAL A 134 -23.23 -6.06 0.47
CA VAL A 134 -21.96 -5.40 0.15
C VAL A 134 -20.83 -6.43 0.12
N GLU A 135 -20.76 -7.29 1.14
CA GLU A 135 -19.74 -8.34 1.26
C GLU A 135 -19.68 -9.23 0.01
N ASN A 136 -20.85 -9.68 -0.46
CA ASN A 136 -20.99 -10.58 -1.60
C ASN A 136 -21.20 -9.87 -2.94
N ALA A 137 -21.02 -8.55 -3.00
CA ALA A 137 -21.23 -7.77 -4.21
C ALA A 137 -20.23 -8.19 -5.30
N LYS A 138 -20.76 -8.58 -6.47
CA LYS A 138 -19.97 -9.03 -7.63
C LYS A 138 -20.35 -8.26 -8.88
N LEU A 139 -19.37 -8.09 -9.77
CA LEU A 139 -19.59 -7.48 -11.06
C LEU A 139 -20.41 -8.42 -11.95
N LYS A 140 -21.56 -7.96 -12.45
CA LYS A 140 -22.44 -8.76 -13.32
C LYS A 140 -21.84 -8.80 -14.73
N CYS A 141 -21.39 -9.97 -15.16
CA CYS A 141 -20.75 -10.16 -16.46
C CYS A 141 -21.37 -11.37 -17.17
N ARG A 142 -21.84 -11.20 -18.41
CA ARG A 142 -22.33 -12.28 -19.28
C ARG A 142 -21.15 -13.11 -19.77
N THR A 143 -21.33 -14.43 -19.81
CA THR A 143 -20.33 -15.34 -20.36
C THR A 143 -20.16 -15.10 -21.87
N LEU A 144 -19.08 -14.42 -22.26
CA LEU A 144 -18.72 -14.25 -23.66
C LEU A 144 -18.11 -15.55 -24.19
N LYS A 145 -18.72 -16.13 -25.24
CA LYS A 145 -18.33 -17.44 -25.79
C LYS A 145 -16.96 -17.42 -26.49
N SER A 146 -16.52 -16.28 -27.04
CA SER A 146 -15.29 -16.15 -27.84
C SER A 146 -14.38 -15.03 -27.33
N VAL A 147 -13.82 -15.22 -26.13
CA VAL A 147 -12.84 -14.30 -25.52
C VAL A 147 -11.59 -15.08 -25.13
N SER A 148 -10.43 -14.41 -25.22
CA SER A 148 -9.15 -14.99 -24.83
C SER A 148 -9.19 -15.50 -23.37
N PRO A 149 -8.46 -16.57 -23.05
CA PRO A 149 -8.51 -17.16 -21.70
C PRO A 149 -8.12 -16.19 -20.59
N TRP A 150 -7.12 -15.32 -20.82
CA TRP A 150 -6.66 -14.36 -19.82
C TRP A 150 -7.72 -13.28 -19.52
N LEU A 151 -8.47 -12.83 -20.53
CA LEU A 151 -9.56 -11.85 -20.34
C LEU A 151 -10.76 -12.45 -19.62
N LYS A 152 -11.05 -13.74 -19.82
CA LYS A 152 -12.07 -14.45 -19.02
C LYS A 152 -11.69 -14.49 -17.54
N GLU A 153 -10.42 -14.70 -17.24
CA GLU A 153 -9.91 -14.63 -15.87
C GLU A 153 -9.99 -13.21 -15.29
N VAL A 154 -9.60 -12.20 -16.09
CA VAL A 154 -9.68 -10.79 -15.67
C VAL A 154 -11.12 -10.37 -15.41
N LEU A 155 -12.09 -10.78 -16.23
CA LEU A 155 -13.51 -10.41 -16.06
C LEU A 155 -14.27 -11.33 -15.11
N ASN A 156 -13.62 -12.33 -14.52
CA ASN A 156 -14.26 -13.29 -13.62
C ASN A 156 -14.93 -12.57 -12.42
N PRO A 157 -16.26 -12.69 -12.21
CA PRO A 157 -16.96 -12.07 -11.09
C PRO A 157 -16.54 -12.57 -9.70
N TYR A 158 -15.98 -13.78 -9.62
CA TYR A 158 -15.52 -14.38 -8.37
C TYR A 158 -14.12 -13.92 -7.94
N ARG A 159 -13.44 -13.16 -8.81
CA ARG A 159 -12.13 -12.56 -8.52
C ARG A 159 -12.29 -11.04 -8.40
N PRO A 160 -12.63 -10.51 -7.21
CA PRO A 160 -12.89 -9.09 -7.04
C PRO A 160 -11.62 -8.24 -7.22
N VAL A 161 -10.44 -8.78 -6.90
CA VAL A 161 -9.15 -8.10 -7.07
C VAL A 161 -8.28 -8.88 -8.04
N ILE A 162 -7.73 -8.21 -9.06
CA ILE A 162 -6.83 -8.83 -10.04
C ILE A 162 -5.68 -7.88 -10.35
N PHE A 163 -4.47 -8.42 -10.44
CA PHE A 163 -3.29 -7.72 -10.93
C PHE A 163 -2.82 -8.35 -12.25
N ILE A 164 -2.71 -7.53 -13.30
CA ILE A 164 -2.19 -7.90 -14.61
C ILE A 164 -0.72 -7.50 -14.66
N ASN A 165 0.16 -8.50 -14.51
CA ASN A 165 1.60 -8.28 -14.58
C ASN A 165 2.05 -8.09 -16.04
N THR A 166 2.71 -6.97 -16.31
CA THR A 166 3.24 -6.63 -17.63
C THR A 166 4.71 -6.99 -17.83
N ASP A 167 5.38 -7.62 -16.85
CA ASP A 167 6.82 -7.93 -16.91
C ASP A 167 7.25 -8.86 -18.06
N MET A 168 6.32 -9.68 -18.58
CA MET A 168 6.56 -10.59 -19.71
C MET A 168 6.29 -9.93 -21.07
N LEU A 169 5.79 -8.70 -21.05
CA LEU A 169 5.56 -7.89 -22.24
C LEU A 169 6.67 -6.84 -22.33
N PRO A 170 7.03 -6.35 -23.53
CA PRO A 170 7.93 -5.20 -23.69
C PRO A 170 7.22 -3.89 -23.32
N ALA A 171 6.49 -3.87 -22.20
CA ALA A 171 5.69 -2.77 -21.69
C ALA A 171 6.57 -1.79 -20.91
N LEU A 172 7.67 -1.35 -21.53
CA LEU A 172 8.57 -0.36 -20.96
C LEU A 172 7.93 1.02 -20.99
N GLU A 173 8.31 1.84 -20.01
CA GLU A 173 7.91 3.24 -19.99
C GLU A 173 8.62 4.04 -21.10
N ALA A 174 7.88 4.85 -21.85
CA ALA A 174 8.46 5.81 -22.78
C ALA A 174 8.46 7.21 -22.15
N LYS A 175 9.53 7.98 -22.35
CA LYS A 175 9.65 9.34 -21.82
C LYS A 175 9.48 10.37 -22.92
N GLU A 176 8.41 11.14 -22.86
CA GLU A 176 8.16 12.29 -23.74
C GLU A 176 7.96 13.54 -22.89
N ASN A 177 8.74 14.60 -23.14
CA ASN A 177 8.59 15.93 -22.53
C ASN A 177 8.37 15.91 -21.00
N LYS A 178 9.26 15.24 -20.25
CA LYS A 178 9.19 15.05 -18.78
C LYS A 178 8.00 14.21 -18.27
N THR A 179 7.24 13.59 -19.17
CA THR A 179 6.14 12.68 -18.84
C THR A 179 6.50 11.23 -19.24
N VAL A 180 5.98 10.26 -18.50
CA VAL A 180 6.33 8.83 -18.57
C VAL A 180 5.14 8.01 -19.08
N ASN A 181 5.01 7.68 -20.35
CA ASN A 181 3.86 6.91 -20.83
C ASN A 181 4.12 5.39 -20.81
N ASN A 182 3.05 4.59 -20.88
CA ASN A 182 3.13 3.15 -21.15
C ASN A 182 2.01 2.77 -22.13
N PRO A 183 2.29 2.72 -23.44
CA PRO A 183 1.28 2.47 -24.45
C PRO A 183 0.67 1.06 -24.35
N ILE A 184 1.46 0.09 -23.86
CA ILE A 184 0.99 -1.29 -23.71
C ILE A 184 0.00 -1.39 -22.56
N GLU A 185 0.26 -0.76 -21.41
CA GLU A 185 -0.73 -0.68 -20.32
C GLU A 185 -2.03 -0.01 -20.77
N ALA A 186 -1.93 1.09 -21.53
CA ALA A 186 -3.10 1.78 -22.07
C ALA A 186 -3.92 0.88 -23.01
N HIS A 187 -3.25 0.07 -23.83
CA HIS A 187 -3.91 -0.90 -24.70
C HIS A 187 -4.63 -2.00 -23.91
N ILE A 188 -3.98 -2.56 -22.89
CA ILE A 188 -4.58 -3.58 -22.00
C ILE A 188 -5.85 -3.02 -21.35
N ILE A 189 -5.78 -1.80 -20.81
CA ILE A 189 -6.94 -1.15 -20.19
C ILE A 189 -8.06 -0.94 -21.19
N ALA A 190 -7.74 -0.49 -22.40
CA ALA A 190 -8.73 -0.31 -23.45
C ALA A 190 -9.41 -1.62 -23.85
N GLU A 191 -8.65 -2.70 -23.97
CA GLU A 191 -9.17 -4.03 -24.29
C GLU A 191 -10.11 -4.56 -23.19
N VAL A 192 -9.71 -4.41 -21.91
CA VAL A 192 -10.55 -4.80 -20.77
C VAL A 192 -11.84 -3.97 -20.73
N CYS A 193 -11.77 -2.66 -20.93
CA CYS A 193 -12.93 -1.79 -20.96
C CYS A 193 -13.89 -2.12 -22.11
N PHE A 194 -13.34 -2.36 -23.31
CA PHE A 194 -14.13 -2.73 -24.48
C PHE A 194 -14.87 -4.05 -24.23
N LEU A 195 -14.19 -5.08 -23.72
CA LEU A 195 -14.82 -6.38 -23.46
C LEU A 195 -15.81 -6.34 -22.31
N HIS A 196 -15.57 -5.54 -21.28
CA HIS A 196 -16.55 -5.33 -20.22
C HIS A 196 -17.86 -4.76 -20.78
N ARG A 197 -17.79 -3.83 -21.75
CA ARG A 197 -18.96 -3.32 -22.47
C ARG A 197 -19.75 -4.45 -23.15
N PHE A 198 -19.08 -5.33 -23.89
CA PHE A 198 -19.74 -6.45 -24.59
C PHE A 198 -20.27 -7.52 -23.64
N ALA A 199 -19.64 -7.67 -22.48
CA ALA A 199 -20.05 -8.64 -21.47
C ALA A 199 -21.16 -8.12 -20.54
N SER A 200 -21.38 -6.81 -20.44
CA SER A 200 -22.41 -6.28 -19.54
C SER A 200 -23.82 -6.70 -19.99
N THR A 201 -24.61 -7.19 -19.03
CA THR A 201 -26.00 -7.62 -19.25
C THR A 201 -26.99 -6.46 -19.36
N ASN A 202 -26.58 -5.25 -18.99
CA ASN A 202 -27.44 -4.07 -19.05
C ASN A 202 -27.49 -3.56 -20.49
N SER A 203 -28.65 -3.68 -21.13
CA SER A 203 -28.92 -3.20 -22.50
C SER A 203 -28.96 -1.67 -22.61
N SER A 204 -28.37 -0.95 -21.66
CA SER A 204 -28.51 0.50 -21.50
C SER A 204 -27.15 1.17 -21.62
N TRP A 205 -27.14 2.38 -22.18
CA TRP A 205 -25.95 3.23 -22.41
C TRP A 205 -25.09 3.55 -21.17
N HIS A 206 -25.52 3.17 -19.96
CA HIS A 206 -24.90 3.52 -18.66
C HIS A 206 -23.73 2.61 -18.22
N VAL A 207 -23.32 1.60 -18.99
CA VAL A 207 -22.20 0.70 -18.63
C VAL A 207 -20.88 1.45 -18.39
N TRP A 208 -20.72 2.63 -19.01
CA TRP A 208 -19.54 3.46 -18.84
C TRP A 208 -19.53 4.28 -17.55
N GLU A 209 -20.70 4.49 -16.93
CA GLU A 209 -20.82 5.19 -15.65
C GLU A 209 -20.40 4.29 -14.48
N ASP A 210 -20.39 2.98 -14.66
CA ASP A 210 -20.00 1.98 -13.65
C ASP A 210 -18.49 1.70 -13.61
N ILE A 211 -17.73 2.21 -14.59
CA ILE A 211 -16.30 1.98 -14.74
C ILE A 211 -15.53 3.28 -14.49
N GLY A 212 -14.52 3.21 -13.64
CA GLY A 212 -13.54 4.27 -13.45
C GLY A 212 -12.14 3.81 -13.84
N ILE A 213 -11.36 4.70 -14.45
CA ILE A 213 -9.94 4.47 -14.69
C ILE A 213 -9.15 5.48 -13.88
N ILE A 214 -8.24 4.97 -13.05
CA ILE A 214 -7.35 5.74 -12.21
C ILE A 214 -5.92 5.59 -12.74
N THR A 215 -5.24 6.72 -12.91
CA THR A 215 -3.81 6.75 -13.25
C THR A 215 -3.10 7.82 -12.42
N PRO A 216 -1.86 7.60 -11.97
CA PRO A 216 -1.16 8.59 -11.15
C PRO A 216 -0.80 9.87 -11.91
N TYR A 217 -0.94 9.91 -13.24
CA TYR A 217 -0.35 10.97 -14.05
C TYR A 217 -1.35 11.67 -14.99
N ASN A 218 -1.52 12.98 -14.80
CA ASN A 218 -2.51 13.84 -15.48
C ASN A 218 -2.48 13.79 -17.02
N SER A 219 -1.29 13.81 -17.65
CA SER A 219 -1.18 13.89 -19.11
C SER A 219 -1.68 12.62 -19.84
N ARG A 220 -1.98 11.56 -19.09
CA ARG A 220 -2.16 10.19 -19.62
C ARG A 220 -3.60 9.71 -19.55
N ALA A 221 -4.45 10.40 -18.80
CA ALA A 221 -5.89 10.27 -18.95
C ALA A 221 -6.29 10.42 -20.43
N ASN A 222 -5.70 11.39 -21.13
CA ASN A 222 -6.01 11.70 -22.53
C ASN A 222 -5.59 10.62 -23.54
N LEU A 223 -4.50 9.87 -23.31
CA LEU A 223 -4.09 8.79 -24.22
C LEU A 223 -5.01 7.58 -24.09
N ILE A 224 -5.37 7.23 -22.85
CA ILE A 224 -6.38 6.21 -22.58
C ILE A 224 -7.74 6.68 -23.13
N CYS A 225 -8.12 7.96 -22.96
CA CYS A 225 -9.33 8.55 -23.56
C CYS A 225 -9.34 8.53 -25.10
N ARG A 226 -8.18 8.43 -25.77
CA ARG A 226 -8.13 8.29 -27.23
C ARG A 226 -8.35 6.84 -27.66
N ALA A 227 -7.90 5.89 -26.85
CA ALA A 227 -8.07 4.46 -27.08
C ALA A 227 -9.44 3.92 -26.60
N VAL A 228 -10.02 4.57 -25.60
CA VAL A 228 -11.30 4.21 -24.96
C VAL A 228 -12.36 5.27 -25.31
N SER A 229 -13.61 4.87 -25.57
CA SER A 229 -14.70 5.81 -25.87
C SER A 229 -14.80 6.93 -24.82
N THR A 230 -15.18 8.13 -25.25
CA THR A 230 -15.26 9.38 -24.45
C THR A 230 -16.17 9.35 -23.23
N SER A 231 -16.91 8.25 -23.01
CA SER A 231 -17.87 8.09 -21.92
C SER A 231 -17.28 7.50 -20.64
N VAL A 232 -16.03 7.00 -20.64
CA VAL A 232 -15.40 6.44 -19.43
C VAL A 232 -14.75 7.54 -18.58
N GLU A 233 -15.00 7.51 -17.28
CA GLU A 233 -14.40 8.44 -16.34
C GLU A 233 -12.91 8.11 -16.12
N ILE A 234 -12.03 8.93 -16.68
CA ILE A 234 -10.58 8.79 -16.56
C ILE A 234 -10.03 9.99 -15.80
N HIS A 235 -9.54 9.75 -14.58
CA HIS A 235 -9.08 10.79 -13.68
C HIS A 235 -7.80 10.37 -12.96
N THR A 236 -7.08 11.36 -12.43
CA THR A 236 -5.97 11.08 -11.53
C THR A 236 -6.47 10.68 -10.15
N ILE A 237 -5.60 10.04 -9.38
CA ILE A 237 -5.87 9.66 -7.98
C ILE A 237 -6.44 10.85 -7.20
N ASP A 238 -5.78 12.01 -7.28
CA ASP A 238 -6.21 13.22 -6.56
C ASP A 238 -7.60 13.73 -6.99
N LYS A 239 -8.02 13.48 -8.24
CA LYS A 239 -9.32 13.92 -8.77
C LYS A 239 -10.44 12.90 -8.54
N TYR A 240 -10.09 11.66 -8.18
CA TYR A 240 -11.04 10.57 -7.95
C TYR A 240 -11.62 10.59 -6.53
N GLN A 241 -11.11 11.46 -5.68
CA GLN A 241 -11.50 11.53 -4.28
C GLN A 241 -13.00 11.85 -4.11
N GLY A 242 -13.64 11.17 -3.16
CA GLY A 242 -15.08 11.28 -2.92
C GLY A 242 -15.97 10.61 -3.99
N ARG A 243 -15.37 9.98 -5.00
CA ARG A 243 -16.08 9.22 -6.04
C ARG A 243 -15.92 7.73 -5.82
N ASP A 244 -16.82 6.93 -6.34
CA ASP A 244 -16.68 5.49 -6.36
C ASP A 244 -17.38 4.87 -7.57
N LYS A 245 -16.92 3.68 -7.96
CA LYS A 245 -17.45 2.94 -9.12
C LYS A 245 -17.55 1.47 -8.82
N ASP A 246 -18.39 0.79 -9.58
CA ASP A 246 -18.53 -0.66 -9.48
C ASP A 246 -17.23 -1.39 -9.87
N CYS A 247 -16.57 -0.91 -10.93
CA CYS A 247 -15.28 -1.41 -11.37
C CYS A 247 -14.26 -0.28 -11.50
N ILE A 248 -13.09 -0.42 -10.85
CA ILE A 248 -11.95 0.50 -11.04
C ILE A 248 -10.81 -0.23 -11.73
N LEU A 249 -10.24 0.41 -12.75
CA LEU A 249 -9.00 0.00 -13.40
C LEU A 249 -7.88 0.96 -13.02
N VAL A 250 -6.79 0.44 -12.48
CA VAL A 250 -5.61 1.22 -12.08
C VAL A 250 -4.47 0.95 -13.04
N SER A 251 -3.97 1.98 -13.72
CA SER A 251 -2.74 1.93 -14.51
C SER A 251 -1.59 2.51 -13.71
N PHE A 252 -0.59 1.71 -13.37
CA PHE A 252 0.59 2.19 -12.64
C PHE A 252 1.61 2.89 -13.54
N VAL A 253 1.62 2.59 -14.84
CA VAL A 253 2.43 3.20 -15.92
C VAL A 253 3.94 2.97 -15.80
N ARG A 254 4.48 2.82 -14.59
CA ARG A 254 5.91 2.70 -14.32
C ARG A 254 6.41 1.31 -14.64
N SER A 255 7.34 1.25 -15.58
CA SER A 255 8.03 0.03 -15.99
C SER A 255 9.42 0.42 -16.48
N SER A 256 10.43 0.25 -15.62
CA SER A 256 11.79 0.71 -15.92
C SER A 256 12.82 -0.31 -15.48
N GLU A 257 13.83 -0.51 -16.34
CA GLU A 257 15.04 -1.27 -16.02
C GLU A 257 15.87 -0.58 -14.92
N ASN A 258 15.82 0.77 -14.84
CA ASN A 258 16.60 1.56 -13.90
C ASN A 258 15.80 1.97 -12.64
N PRO A 259 16.05 1.37 -11.45
CA PRO A 259 15.17 1.42 -10.28
C PRO A 259 15.02 2.78 -9.57
N ARG A 260 16.03 3.67 -9.68
CA ARG A 260 16.25 4.79 -8.74
C ARG A 260 15.16 5.87 -8.78
N ASN A 261 14.39 5.95 -9.86
CA ASN A 261 13.36 6.99 -10.04
C ASN A 261 11.93 6.52 -9.66
N CYS A 262 11.73 5.29 -9.20
CA CYS A 262 10.38 4.80 -8.86
C CYS A 262 9.93 5.25 -7.45
N VAL A 263 10.86 5.29 -6.48
CA VAL A 263 10.57 5.64 -5.09
C VAL A 263 10.24 7.14 -4.93
N SER A 264 10.86 8.03 -5.72
CA SER A 264 10.58 9.47 -5.70
C SER A 264 9.36 9.89 -6.54
N SER A 265 8.64 8.91 -7.11
CA SER A 265 7.49 9.18 -7.98
C SER A 265 6.19 9.28 -7.18
N LEU A 266 5.10 9.71 -7.83
CA LEU A 266 3.74 9.78 -7.27
C LEU A 266 3.22 8.43 -6.70
N LEU A 267 3.92 7.33 -6.98
CA LEU A 267 3.64 6.00 -6.44
C LEU A 267 4.31 5.73 -5.09
N GLY A 268 5.25 6.55 -4.65
CA GLY A 268 5.88 6.42 -3.32
C GLY A 268 4.98 6.91 -2.19
N ASP A 269 3.93 7.66 -2.52
CA ASP A 269 2.92 8.15 -1.58
C ASP A 269 1.85 7.08 -1.35
N TRP A 270 1.89 6.48 -0.17
CA TRP A 270 0.99 5.40 0.21
C TRP A 270 -0.47 5.84 0.35
N HIS A 271 -0.72 7.12 0.65
CA HIS A 271 -2.07 7.67 0.71
C HIS A 271 -2.75 7.63 -0.66
N ARG A 272 -1.99 7.95 -1.71
CA ARG A 272 -2.49 7.87 -3.10
C ARG A 272 -2.80 6.43 -3.51
N ILE A 273 -1.98 5.49 -3.07
CA ILE A 273 -2.25 4.06 -3.30
C ILE A 273 -3.54 3.68 -2.58
N ASN A 274 -3.73 4.06 -1.31
CA ASN A 274 -4.96 3.80 -0.56
C ASN A 274 -6.21 4.24 -1.32
N VAL A 275 -6.18 5.49 -1.78
CA VAL A 275 -7.26 6.13 -2.55
C VAL A 275 -7.53 5.31 -3.81
N ALA A 276 -6.50 4.97 -4.59
CA ALA A 276 -6.66 4.15 -5.79
C ALA A 276 -7.29 2.76 -5.52
N LEU A 277 -7.02 2.15 -4.36
CA LEU A 277 -7.53 0.82 -3.99
C LEU A 277 -8.97 0.85 -3.42
N THR A 278 -9.39 1.96 -2.81
CA THR A 278 -10.64 2.06 -2.03
C THR A 278 -11.84 2.66 -2.79
N HIS A 279 -11.65 3.03 -4.07
CA HIS A 279 -12.73 3.56 -4.92
C HIS A 279 -13.55 2.48 -5.64
N ALA A 280 -13.14 1.22 -5.57
CA ALA A 280 -13.82 0.09 -6.21
C ALA A 280 -14.88 -0.52 -5.28
N LYS A 281 -16.11 -0.68 -5.76
CA LYS A 281 -17.18 -1.38 -5.02
C LYS A 281 -17.13 -2.89 -5.21
N LYS A 282 -17.07 -3.35 -6.46
CA LYS A 282 -17.28 -4.78 -6.81
C LYS A 282 -16.04 -5.41 -7.42
N LYS A 283 -15.27 -4.64 -8.21
CA LYS A 283 -14.07 -5.15 -8.88
C LYS A 283 -12.96 -4.11 -8.99
N LEU A 284 -11.73 -4.55 -8.70
CA LEU A 284 -10.50 -3.78 -8.81
C LEU A 284 -9.54 -4.52 -9.73
N ILE A 285 -9.15 -3.88 -10.83
CA ILE A 285 -8.19 -4.41 -11.80
C ILE A 285 -6.98 -3.49 -11.83
N MET A 286 -5.82 -4.04 -11.49
CA MET A 286 -4.55 -3.32 -11.47
C MET A 286 -3.69 -3.77 -12.63
N VAL A 287 -2.98 -2.84 -13.29
CA VAL A 287 -2.08 -3.15 -14.40
C VAL A 287 -0.74 -2.48 -14.16
N GLY A 288 0.34 -3.27 -14.23
CA GLY A 288 1.70 -2.74 -14.09
C GLY A 288 2.78 -3.81 -14.00
N SER A 289 4.04 -3.37 -13.91
CA SER A 289 5.21 -4.23 -13.81
C SER A 289 5.47 -4.64 -12.36
N CYS A 290 5.37 -5.94 -12.03
CA CYS A 290 5.69 -6.43 -10.67
C CYS A 290 7.14 -6.14 -10.29
N LYS A 291 8.10 -6.31 -11.21
CA LYS A 291 9.53 -6.00 -10.99
C LYS A 291 9.78 -4.53 -10.63
N THR A 292 9.03 -3.62 -11.23
CA THR A 292 9.18 -2.18 -10.98
C THR A 292 8.46 -1.77 -9.70
N LEU A 293 7.24 -2.25 -9.49
CA LEU A 293 6.38 -1.84 -8.38
C LEU A 293 6.77 -2.47 -7.04
N SER A 294 7.34 -3.68 -7.04
CA SER A 294 7.89 -4.33 -5.82
C SER A 294 9.05 -3.56 -5.16
N LYS A 295 9.53 -2.49 -5.78
CA LYS A 295 10.53 -1.58 -5.20
C LYS A 295 9.90 -0.53 -4.29
N VAL A 296 8.59 -0.31 -4.39
CA VAL A 296 7.83 0.55 -3.48
C VAL A 296 7.35 -0.31 -2.31
N PRO A 297 7.67 0.01 -1.04
CA PRO A 297 7.39 -0.88 0.10
C PRO A 297 5.93 -1.34 0.20
N LEU A 298 4.97 -0.43 0.04
CA LEU A 298 3.54 -0.79 0.12
C LEU A 298 3.10 -1.68 -1.06
N LEU A 299 3.55 -1.38 -2.28
CA LEU A 299 3.22 -2.19 -3.46
C LEU A 299 3.95 -3.54 -3.43
N LYS A 300 5.13 -3.60 -2.83
CA LYS A 300 5.81 -4.85 -2.51
C LYS A 300 4.94 -5.70 -1.58
N LEU A 301 4.42 -5.14 -0.49
CA LEU A 301 3.48 -5.85 0.39
C LEU A 301 2.21 -6.28 -0.36
N LEU A 302 1.66 -5.44 -1.23
CA LEU A 302 0.50 -5.79 -2.08
C LEU A 302 0.82 -6.97 -3.01
N ILE A 303 1.99 -6.96 -3.65
CA ILE A 303 2.46 -8.01 -4.55
C ILE A 303 2.86 -9.27 -3.77
N GLU A 304 3.47 -9.16 -2.61
CA GLU A 304 3.88 -10.29 -1.75
C GLU A 304 2.67 -10.93 -1.07
N LYS A 305 1.61 -10.18 -0.79
CA LYS A 305 0.29 -10.72 -0.43
C LYS A 305 -0.35 -11.54 -1.57
N PHE A 306 0.29 -11.69 -2.74
CA PHE A 306 -0.02 -12.81 -3.63
C PHE A 306 0.29 -14.18 -3.00
N GLN A 307 1.09 -14.28 -1.94
CA GLN A 307 1.14 -15.49 -1.10
C GLN A 307 -0.24 -15.80 -0.47
N THR A 308 -1.05 -14.78 -0.19
CA THR A 308 -2.45 -14.95 0.21
C THR A 308 -3.31 -15.49 -0.94
N LEU A 309 -2.91 -15.37 -2.21
CA LEU A 309 -3.57 -16.05 -3.34
C LEU A 309 -3.22 -17.54 -3.41
N PHE A 310 -2.04 -17.97 -2.94
CA PHE A 310 -1.79 -19.40 -2.72
C PHE A 310 -2.71 -19.97 -1.64
N ILE A 311 -3.07 -19.16 -0.63
CA ILE A 311 -4.06 -19.52 0.39
C ILE A 311 -5.50 -19.47 -0.20
N GLY A 312 -5.86 -18.41 -0.91
CA GLY A 312 -7.20 -18.19 -1.46
C GLY A 312 -7.59 -19.10 -2.64
N TYR A 313 -6.62 -19.58 -3.43
CA TYR A 313 -6.83 -20.64 -4.43
C TYR A 313 -6.58 -22.05 -3.88
N ASP A 314 -6.33 -22.16 -2.56
CA ASP A 314 -6.06 -23.43 -1.89
C ASP A 314 -4.90 -24.22 -2.57
N LEU A 315 -3.87 -23.48 -2.97
CA LEU A 315 -2.66 -23.98 -3.62
C LEU A 315 -1.50 -24.17 -2.65
N LEU A 316 -1.56 -23.54 -1.47
CA LEU A 316 -0.55 -23.68 -0.42
C LEU A 316 -0.36 -25.14 0.00
N GLY A 317 -1.45 -25.92 -0.04
CA GLY A 317 -1.42 -27.33 0.32
C GLY A 317 -0.52 -28.21 -0.55
N TYR A 318 -0.23 -27.78 -1.78
CA TYR A 318 0.72 -28.46 -2.66
C TYR A 318 2.18 -28.20 -2.25
N ILE A 319 2.45 -27.04 -1.63
CA ILE A 319 3.80 -26.59 -1.27
C ILE A 319 4.18 -27.06 0.16
N ASP A 320 3.28 -26.91 1.14
CA ASP A 320 3.51 -27.38 2.52
C ASP A 320 3.27 -28.91 2.66
N GLY A 321 2.46 -29.46 1.75
CA GLY A 321 2.09 -30.86 1.66
C GLY A 321 0.92 -31.28 2.55
N SER A 322 0.08 -30.36 2.98
CA SER A 322 -1.25 -30.63 3.53
C SER A 322 -2.21 -31.23 2.49
N LYS A 323 -1.92 -31.08 1.19
CA LYS A 323 -2.59 -31.80 0.07
C LYS A 323 -1.68 -32.86 -0.55
N PRO A 324 -1.65 -34.09 -0.01
CA PRO A 324 -0.82 -35.16 -0.54
C PRO A 324 -1.26 -35.61 -1.93
N CYS A 325 -0.32 -36.06 -2.75
CA CYS A 325 -0.58 -36.62 -4.06
C CYS A 325 -1.46 -37.89 -3.94
N PRO A 326 -2.63 -37.96 -4.61
CA PRO A 326 -3.48 -39.16 -4.62
C PRO A 326 -2.79 -40.38 -5.25
N LEU A 327 -3.29 -41.58 -5.01
CA LEU A 327 -2.80 -42.79 -5.71
C LEU A 327 -3.11 -42.71 -7.21
N ALA A 328 -2.18 -43.18 -8.05
CA ALA A 328 -2.34 -43.15 -9.51
C ALA A 328 -3.48 -44.04 -10.04
N THR A 329 -3.84 -45.08 -9.29
CA THR A 329 -4.90 -46.04 -9.64
C THR A 329 -5.84 -46.27 -8.47
N LEU A 330 -7.11 -46.54 -8.78
CA LEU A 330 -8.15 -46.96 -7.83
C LEU A 330 -8.50 -48.42 -8.10
N THR A 331 -8.65 -49.21 -7.04
CA THR A 331 -9.09 -50.61 -7.13
C THR A 331 -10.55 -50.69 -6.68
N GLN A 332 -11.46 -51.00 -7.59
CA GLN A 332 -12.87 -51.21 -7.28
C GLN A 332 -13.32 -52.53 -7.91
N ALA A 333 -13.86 -53.44 -7.09
CA ALA A 333 -14.37 -54.75 -7.52
C ALA A 333 -13.39 -55.54 -8.44
N ASN A 334 -12.13 -55.72 -8.02
CA ASN A 334 -11.06 -56.39 -8.77
C ASN A 334 -10.69 -55.79 -10.14
N THR A 335 -11.10 -54.56 -10.45
CA THR A 335 -10.63 -53.83 -11.64
C THR A 335 -9.80 -52.61 -11.25
N ILE A 336 -8.61 -52.51 -11.86
CA ILE A 336 -7.68 -51.38 -11.69
C ILE A 336 -8.08 -50.28 -12.69
N ARG A 337 -8.41 -49.10 -12.20
CA ARG A 337 -8.74 -47.93 -13.04
C ARG A 337 -7.83 -46.75 -12.73
N PRO A 338 -7.49 -45.90 -13.72
CA PRO A 338 -6.70 -44.69 -13.49
C PRO A 338 -7.48 -43.72 -12.61
N ASN A 339 -6.82 -43.08 -11.65
CA ASN A 339 -7.43 -42.11 -10.75
C ASN A 339 -7.46 -40.71 -11.39
N PRO A 340 -8.63 -40.14 -11.72
CA PRO A 340 -8.72 -38.79 -12.29
C PRO A 340 -8.14 -37.71 -11.36
N SER A 341 -8.26 -37.89 -10.04
CA SER A 341 -7.75 -36.95 -9.05
C SER A 341 -6.22 -36.89 -9.01
N TYR A 342 -5.53 -38.00 -9.33
CA TYR A 342 -4.07 -38.00 -9.50
C TYR A 342 -3.65 -37.12 -10.67
N ILE A 343 -4.32 -37.26 -11.82
CA ILE A 343 -4.01 -36.48 -13.03
C ILE A 343 -4.23 -34.98 -12.79
N LEU A 344 -5.32 -34.60 -12.12
CA LEU A 344 -5.61 -33.21 -11.78
C LEU A 344 -4.59 -32.64 -10.79
N TRP A 345 -4.25 -33.40 -9.75
CA TRP A 345 -3.24 -32.99 -8.76
C TRP A 345 -1.87 -32.79 -9.43
N THR A 346 -1.42 -33.73 -10.27
CA THR A 346 -0.13 -33.64 -10.97
C THR A 346 -0.08 -32.43 -11.89
N ARG A 347 -1.14 -32.14 -12.65
CA ARG A 347 -1.19 -30.93 -13.50
C ARG A 347 -1.03 -29.65 -12.67
N GLN A 348 -1.74 -29.57 -11.56
CA GLN A 348 -1.70 -28.39 -10.70
C GLN A 348 -0.31 -28.22 -10.03
N ASP A 349 0.25 -29.30 -9.49
CA ASP A 349 1.58 -29.28 -8.86
C ASP A 349 2.70 -28.90 -9.84
N GLN A 350 2.65 -29.38 -11.09
CA GLN A 350 3.65 -29.05 -12.12
C GLN A 350 3.56 -27.59 -12.58
N LEU A 351 2.36 -27.00 -12.62
CA LEU A 351 2.20 -25.57 -12.88
C LEU A 351 2.82 -24.72 -11.75
N ILE A 352 2.62 -25.15 -10.50
CA ILE A 352 3.21 -24.49 -9.32
C ILE A 352 4.74 -24.65 -9.34
N LEU A 353 5.26 -25.84 -9.64
CA LEU A 353 6.70 -26.09 -9.73
C LEU A 353 7.35 -25.22 -10.81
N ASN A 354 6.73 -25.10 -11.99
CA ASN A 354 7.22 -24.21 -13.04
C ASN A 354 7.17 -22.73 -12.63
N ALA A 355 6.12 -22.31 -11.93
CA ALA A 355 6.06 -20.95 -11.37
C ALA A 355 7.18 -20.70 -10.36
N VAL A 356 7.49 -21.67 -9.49
CA VAL A 356 8.61 -21.61 -8.55
C VAL A 356 9.94 -21.49 -9.29
N ILE A 357 10.20 -22.35 -10.28
CA ILE A 357 11.44 -22.33 -11.09
C ILE A 357 11.57 -21.00 -11.86
N GLY A 358 10.46 -20.49 -12.42
CA GLY A 358 10.44 -19.22 -13.13
C GLY A 358 10.59 -17.98 -12.24
N SER A 359 10.40 -18.13 -10.92
CA SER A 359 10.49 -17.03 -9.95
C SER A 359 11.86 -16.87 -9.30
N ILE A 360 12.76 -17.86 -9.45
CA ILE A 360 14.09 -17.85 -8.83
C ILE A 360 15.19 -17.48 -9.83
N SER A 361 16.33 -16.98 -9.33
CA SER A 361 17.46 -16.63 -10.19
C SER A 361 18.10 -17.89 -10.81
N PRO A 362 18.69 -17.79 -12.02
CA PRO A 362 19.34 -18.93 -12.69
C PRO A 362 20.41 -19.64 -11.85
N THR A 363 21.07 -18.90 -10.95
CA THR A 363 22.05 -19.42 -9.99
C THR A 363 21.46 -20.34 -8.92
N ILE A 364 20.17 -20.22 -8.63
CA ILE A 364 19.45 -21.01 -7.62
C ILE A 364 18.74 -22.21 -8.26
N ILE A 365 18.42 -22.15 -9.56
CA ILE A 365 17.72 -23.22 -10.29
C ILE A 365 18.46 -24.57 -10.20
N SER A 366 19.79 -24.56 -10.26
CA SER A 366 20.61 -25.77 -10.16
C SER A 366 20.39 -26.56 -8.87
N PHE A 367 20.00 -25.90 -7.77
CA PHE A 367 19.74 -26.54 -6.49
C PHE A 367 18.41 -27.28 -6.44
N ILE A 368 17.42 -26.88 -7.26
CA ILE A 368 16.11 -27.54 -7.33
C ILE A 368 15.85 -28.27 -8.65
N ALA A 369 16.86 -28.40 -9.51
CA ALA A 369 16.73 -29.03 -10.83
C ALA A 369 16.26 -30.49 -10.77
N GLN A 370 16.51 -31.18 -9.65
CA GLN A 370 16.07 -32.57 -9.43
C GLN A 370 14.70 -32.67 -8.71
N ALA A 371 14.10 -31.54 -8.34
CA ALA A 371 12.79 -31.54 -7.68
C ALA A 371 11.71 -31.94 -8.69
N THR A 372 10.97 -32.99 -8.37
CA THR A 372 9.87 -33.49 -9.21
C THR A 372 8.51 -32.92 -8.81
N THR A 373 8.42 -32.27 -7.66
CA THR A 373 7.19 -31.65 -7.13
C THR A 373 7.45 -30.28 -6.56
N SER A 374 6.43 -29.42 -6.52
CA SER A 374 6.53 -28.08 -5.93
C SER A 374 6.97 -28.12 -4.46
N ARG A 375 6.47 -29.09 -3.68
CA ARG A 375 6.89 -29.36 -2.30
C ARG A 375 8.36 -29.69 -2.16
N GLN A 376 8.90 -30.54 -3.03
CA GLN A 376 10.32 -30.93 -2.99
C GLN A 376 11.21 -29.71 -3.28
N ALA A 377 10.86 -28.93 -4.31
CA ALA A 377 11.57 -27.69 -4.63
C ALA A 377 11.55 -26.72 -3.44
N TRP A 378 10.38 -26.51 -2.85
CA TRP A 378 10.22 -25.64 -1.68
C TRP A 378 10.99 -26.13 -0.46
N LYS A 379 10.96 -27.44 -0.16
CA LYS A 379 11.75 -28.03 0.95
C LYS A 379 13.25 -27.83 0.74
N ILE A 380 13.76 -28.01 -0.48
CA ILE A 380 15.18 -27.78 -0.77
C ILE A 380 15.52 -26.31 -0.57
N LEU A 381 14.74 -25.37 -1.13
CA LEU A 381 14.97 -23.93 -0.96
C LEU A 381 14.90 -23.51 0.50
N ALA A 382 13.87 -23.96 1.22
CA ALA A 382 13.70 -23.67 2.64
C ALA A 382 14.86 -24.24 3.47
N ASN A 383 15.31 -25.47 3.19
CA ASN A 383 16.43 -26.07 3.90
C ASN A 383 17.77 -25.40 3.58
N THR A 384 17.96 -24.89 2.36
CA THR A 384 19.21 -24.28 1.91
C THR A 384 19.31 -22.81 2.35
N TYR A 385 18.19 -22.06 2.33
CA TYR A 385 18.21 -20.61 2.52
C TYR A 385 17.42 -20.11 3.75
N ALA A 386 16.41 -20.85 4.21
CA ALA A 386 15.54 -20.42 5.32
C ALA A 386 15.84 -21.14 6.63
N LYS A 387 16.46 -22.34 6.60
CA LYS A 387 16.87 -23.03 7.83
C LYS A 387 18.04 -22.29 8.49
N PRO A 388 18.00 -22.12 9.83
CA PRO A 388 19.14 -21.64 10.58
C PRO A 388 20.30 -22.62 10.47
N SER A 389 21.25 -22.34 9.60
CA SER A 389 22.50 -23.09 9.59
C SER A 389 23.40 -22.53 10.70
N ARG A 390 24.01 -23.41 11.51
CA ARG A 390 24.99 -22.99 12.53
C ARG A 390 26.10 -22.14 11.92
N GLY A 391 26.43 -22.38 10.65
CA GLY A 391 27.39 -21.58 9.87
C GLY A 391 26.92 -20.16 9.58
N ARG A 392 25.66 -19.96 9.18
CA ARG A 392 25.10 -18.63 8.91
C ARG A 392 24.90 -17.82 10.18
N ILE A 393 24.42 -18.46 11.26
CA ILE A 393 24.38 -17.85 12.60
C ILE A 393 25.79 -17.44 13.02
N LYS A 394 26.80 -18.31 12.86
CA LYS A 394 28.20 -18.00 13.17
C LYS A 394 28.76 -16.87 12.30
N GLN A 395 28.40 -16.81 11.02
CA GLN A 395 28.83 -15.75 10.11
C GLN A 395 28.23 -14.39 10.52
N ILE A 396 26.94 -14.33 10.81
CA ILE A 396 26.28 -13.09 11.24
C ILE A 396 26.80 -12.68 12.62
N LYS A 397 27.00 -13.61 13.56
CA LYS A 397 27.68 -13.34 14.85
C LYS A 397 29.10 -12.80 14.66
N ASN A 398 29.87 -13.32 13.70
CA ASN A 398 31.20 -12.79 13.38
C ASN A 398 31.15 -11.39 12.76
N GLN A 399 30.15 -11.12 11.90
CA GLN A 399 29.95 -9.79 11.32
C GLN A 399 29.56 -8.78 12.39
N LEU A 400 28.66 -9.14 13.31
CA LEU A 400 28.33 -8.33 14.48
C LEU A 400 29.57 -8.09 15.34
N LYS A 401 30.36 -9.13 15.64
CA LYS A 401 31.58 -8.99 16.44
C LYS A 401 32.56 -7.96 15.85
N ASN A 402 32.71 -7.93 14.54
CA ASN A 402 33.65 -7.04 13.84
C ASN A 402 33.03 -5.70 13.38
N SER A 403 31.77 -5.42 13.72
CA SER A 403 31.11 -4.18 13.34
C SER A 403 31.64 -3.01 14.17
N THR A 404 32.09 -1.95 13.49
CA THR A 404 32.55 -0.68 14.08
C THR A 404 31.93 0.48 13.31
N LYS A 405 31.77 1.65 13.96
CA LYS A 405 31.22 2.87 13.34
C LYS A 405 32.08 3.33 12.15
N GLY A 406 33.39 3.37 12.33
CA GLY A 406 34.32 3.86 11.30
C GLY A 406 33.91 5.25 10.79
N SER A 407 33.73 5.38 9.48
CA SER A 407 33.28 6.62 8.82
C SER A 407 31.76 6.77 8.70
N LEU A 408 30.97 5.83 9.23
CA LEU A 408 29.50 5.88 9.16
C LEU A 408 28.94 6.91 10.16
N GLY A 409 27.78 7.48 9.84
CA GLY A 409 26.98 8.24 10.81
C GLY A 409 26.34 7.32 11.85
N ILE A 410 25.97 7.85 13.03
CA ILE A 410 25.40 7.06 14.13
C ILE A 410 24.15 6.28 13.70
N THR A 411 23.23 6.90 12.95
CA THR A 411 22.00 6.24 12.48
C THR A 411 22.28 5.05 11.57
N GLU A 412 23.21 5.19 10.62
CA GLU A 412 23.56 4.12 9.69
C GLU A 412 24.26 2.95 10.42
N PHE A 413 25.12 3.28 11.39
CA PHE A 413 25.80 2.29 12.21
C PHE A 413 24.82 1.49 13.09
N MET A 414 23.93 2.18 13.83
CA MET A 414 22.94 1.51 14.68
C MET A 414 21.94 0.68 13.87
N GLN A 415 21.49 1.16 12.70
CA GLN A 415 20.65 0.39 11.79
C GLN A 415 21.35 -0.89 11.28
N THR A 416 22.67 -0.82 11.04
CA THR A 416 23.45 -2.00 10.63
C THR A 416 23.44 -3.07 11.72
N ILE A 417 23.65 -2.68 12.98
CA ILE A 417 23.61 -3.61 14.12
C ILE A 417 22.20 -4.17 14.30
N LYS A 418 21.17 -3.32 14.28
CA LYS A 418 19.77 -3.73 14.44
C LYS A 418 19.33 -4.71 13.35
N THR A 419 19.65 -4.42 12.09
CA THR A 419 19.35 -5.32 10.96
C THR A 419 20.00 -6.70 11.15
N ARG A 420 21.23 -6.75 11.67
CA ARG A 420 21.94 -8.02 11.91
C ARG A 420 21.42 -8.78 13.13
N ALA A 421 20.97 -8.08 14.17
CA ALA A 421 20.27 -8.67 15.30
C ALA A 421 18.93 -9.26 14.87
N ASP A 422 18.17 -8.55 14.03
CA ASP A 422 16.92 -9.03 13.45
C ASP A 422 17.17 -10.24 12.51
N ASP A 423 18.25 -10.22 11.71
CA ASP A 423 18.70 -11.38 10.92
C ASP A 423 18.98 -12.61 11.81
N LEU A 424 19.55 -12.43 13.01
CA LEU A 424 19.76 -13.51 13.97
C LEU A 424 18.46 -13.99 14.63
N ALA A 425 17.56 -13.07 14.96
CA ALA A 425 16.24 -13.38 15.51
C ALA A 425 15.40 -14.22 14.52
N LEU A 426 15.44 -13.89 13.23
CA LEU A 426 14.81 -14.67 12.16
C LEU A 426 15.38 -16.08 12.03
N LEU A 427 16.63 -16.28 12.45
CA LEU A 427 17.32 -17.57 12.49
C LEU A 427 17.17 -18.28 13.86
N GLY A 428 16.30 -17.79 14.75
CA GLY A 428 16.05 -18.39 16.06
C GLY A 428 17.19 -18.23 17.07
N ALA A 429 18.13 -17.32 16.82
CA ALA A 429 19.21 -16.95 17.72
C ALA A 429 18.97 -15.53 18.25
N LEU A 430 18.02 -15.39 19.18
CA LEU A 430 17.68 -14.10 19.78
C LEU A 430 18.91 -13.49 20.48
N MET A 431 19.09 -12.20 20.31
CA MET A 431 19.96 -11.35 21.13
C MET A 431 19.07 -10.57 22.07
N ASP A 432 19.47 -10.45 23.32
CA ASP A 432 18.80 -9.56 24.27
C ASP A 432 19.16 -8.09 23.97
N GLU A 433 18.38 -7.16 24.53
CA GLU A 433 18.58 -5.73 24.30
C GLU A 433 19.91 -5.23 24.90
N GLU A 434 20.41 -5.89 25.96
CA GLU A 434 21.69 -5.58 26.59
C GLU A 434 22.86 -5.96 25.67
N GLU A 435 22.87 -7.15 25.07
CA GLU A 435 23.87 -7.59 24.08
C GLU A 435 23.91 -6.68 22.85
N ILE A 436 22.74 -6.21 22.39
CA ILE A 436 22.66 -5.25 21.29
C ILE A 436 23.28 -3.91 21.71
N THR A 437 22.97 -3.45 22.92
CA THR A 437 23.49 -2.20 23.49
C THR A 437 25.00 -2.25 23.65
N ASP A 438 25.54 -3.31 24.27
CA ASP A 438 26.97 -3.52 24.44
C ASP A 438 27.69 -3.58 23.10
N LYS A 439 27.10 -4.25 22.10
CA LYS A 439 27.67 -4.31 20.75
C LYS A 439 27.71 -2.94 20.07
N ILE A 440 26.71 -2.08 20.30
CA ILE A 440 26.72 -0.71 19.80
C ILE A 440 27.84 0.07 20.48
N LEU A 441 27.92 0.03 21.81
CA LEU A 441 28.93 0.76 22.60
C LEU A 441 30.36 0.33 22.25
N ASP A 442 30.62 -0.96 22.10
CA ASP A 442 31.92 -1.54 21.72
C ASP A 442 32.39 -1.10 20.32
N GLY A 443 31.46 -0.82 19.41
CA GLY A 443 31.77 -0.43 18.04
C GLY A 443 31.95 1.07 17.85
N LEU A 444 31.75 1.89 18.88
CA LEU A 444 31.98 3.33 18.85
C LEU A 444 33.48 3.65 18.92
N GLY A 445 33.88 4.73 18.24
CA GLY A 445 35.26 5.20 18.25
C GLY A 445 35.64 5.94 19.54
N ASP A 446 36.93 6.27 19.66
CA ASP A 446 37.50 6.94 20.84
C ASP A 446 36.81 8.25 21.22
N ASP A 447 36.25 8.96 20.24
CA ASP A 447 35.51 10.22 20.44
C ASP A 447 34.28 10.06 21.35
N TYR A 448 33.72 8.85 21.46
CA TYR A 448 32.51 8.56 22.22
C TYR A 448 32.79 7.98 23.61
N LYS A 449 34.05 7.85 24.03
CA LYS A 449 34.45 7.19 25.30
C LYS A 449 33.76 7.76 26.54
N GLU A 450 33.54 9.07 26.59
CA GLU A 450 32.88 9.73 27.72
C GLU A 450 31.40 9.34 27.83
N LEU A 451 30.71 9.31 26.69
CA LEU A 451 29.31 8.89 26.62
C LEU A 451 29.16 7.40 26.93
N VAL A 452 30.07 6.56 26.42
CA VAL A 452 30.11 5.11 26.71
C VAL A 452 30.22 4.87 28.22
N ARG A 453 31.14 5.56 28.91
CA ARG A 453 31.28 5.45 30.38
C ARG A 453 30.01 5.88 31.12
N THR A 454 29.34 6.92 30.63
CA THR A 454 28.11 7.44 31.22
C THR A 454 26.96 6.43 31.08
N VAL A 455 26.86 5.75 29.95
CA VAL A 455 25.85 4.71 29.72
C VAL A 455 26.17 3.46 30.56
N GLN A 456 27.44 3.04 30.62
CA GLN A 456 27.88 1.88 31.42
C GLN A 456 27.75 2.07 32.93
N ALA A 457 27.78 3.32 33.42
CA ALA A 457 27.63 3.64 34.84
C ALA A 457 26.16 3.68 35.31
N ARG A 458 25.18 3.47 34.42
CA ARG A 458 23.76 3.44 34.78
C ARG A 458 23.41 2.09 35.41
N ASP A 459 22.63 2.12 36.49
CA ASP A 459 22.07 0.92 37.14
C ASP A 459 20.80 0.39 36.42
N THR A 460 20.32 1.08 35.38
CA THR A 460 19.11 0.73 34.62
C THR A 460 19.43 0.56 33.14
N SER A 461 18.82 -0.46 32.51
CA SER A 461 18.98 -0.74 31.08
C SER A 461 18.48 0.43 30.25
N ILE A 462 19.31 0.90 29.31
CA ILE A 462 18.93 1.94 28.34
C ILE A 462 18.22 1.29 27.15
N THR A 463 17.11 1.87 26.69
CA THR A 463 16.43 1.36 25.48
C THR A 463 17.21 1.74 24.22
N PHE A 464 17.00 1.00 23.14
CA PHE A 464 17.63 1.28 21.85
C PHE A 464 17.33 2.71 21.35
N GLU A 465 16.09 3.17 21.53
CA GLU A 465 15.66 4.52 21.14
C GLU A 465 16.35 5.61 21.97
N GLU A 466 16.44 5.44 23.29
CA GLU A 466 17.10 6.41 24.17
C GLU A 466 18.61 6.48 23.89
N LEU A 467 19.24 5.32 23.61
CA LEU A 467 20.65 5.26 23.23
C LEU A 467 20.89 5.96 21.89
N HIS A 468 20.00 5.77 20.91
CA HIS A 468 20.10 6.40 19.60
C HIS A 468 20.03 7.92 19.70
N GLU A 469 19.07 8.43 20.47
CA GLU A 469 18.91 9.88 20.70
C GLU A 469 20.17 10.49 21.34
N LYS A 470 20.72 9.86 22.38
CA LYS A 470 21.93 10.35 23.06
C LYS A 470 23.15 10.36 22.14
N LEU A 471 23.33 9.31 21.34
CA LEU A 471 24.44 9.22 20.40
C LEU A 471 24.32 10.26 19.28
N LEU A 472 23.11 10.54 18.78
CA LEU A 472 22.88 11.58 17.78
C LEU A 472 23.16 12.99 18.31
N ASN A 473 22.68 13.29 19.53
CA ASN A 473 22.93 14.58 20.17
C ASN A 473 24.44 14.81 20.39
N PHE A 474 25.16 13.76 20.76
CA PHE A 474 26.61 13.82 20.90
C PHE A 474 27.33 13.97 19.54
N GLU A 475 26.90 13.23 18.51
CA GLU A 475 27.45 13.37 17.14
C GLU A 475 27.28 14.80 16.59
N ALA A 476 26.15 15.46 16.88
CA ALA A 476 25.92 16.86 16.53
C ALA A 476 26.87 17.82 17.28
N SER A 477 27.22 17.52 18.54
CA SER A 477 28.15 18.33 19.34
C SER A 477 29.62 18.24 18.89
N LEU A 478 29.98 17.15 18.20
CA LEU A 478 31.31 16.93 17.64
C LEU A 478 31.53 17.64 16.30
N GLN A 479 30.47 18.12 15.63
CA GLN A 479 30.63 18.85 14.37
C GLN A 479 31.15 20.27 14.63
N PRO A 480 32.23 20.70 13.95
CA PRO A 480 32.83 22.01 14.18
C PRO A 480 31.86 23.13 13.78
N ILE A 481 31.74 24.13 14.66
CA ILE A 481 31.03 25.39 14.41
C ILE A 481 31.63 26.01 13.13
N PRO A 482 30.83 26.31 12.08
CA PRO A 482 31.36 26.96 10.89
C PRO A 482 31.89 28.36 11.26
N PRO A 483 33.04 28.78 10.69
CA PRO A 483 33.61 30.09 11.01
C PRO A 483 32.64 31.20 10.60
N LYS A 484 32.47 32.19 11.49
CA LYS A 484 31.63 33.36 11.26
C LYS A 484 32.05 34.06 9.96
N PRO A 485 31.11 34.45 9.08
CA PRO A 485 31.44 35.24 7.90
C PRO A 485 31.98 36.60 8.36
N HIS A 486 33.18 36.94 7.86
CA HIS A 486 33.79 38.27 7.98
C HIS A 486 33.18 39.26 6.99
#